data_AF-A0A2J8Q206-F1
#
_entry.id   AF-A0A2J8Q206-F1
#
_cell.length_a   1.000
_cell.length_b   1.000
_cell.length_c   1.000
_cell.angle_alpha   90.00
_cell.angle_beta   90.00
_cell.angle_gamma   90.00
#
_symmetry.space_group_name_H-M   'P 1'
#
loop_
_entity.id
_entity.type
_entity.pdbx_description
1 polymer ?
#
loop_
_entity_poly.entity_id
_entity_poly.type
_entity_poly.pdbx_seq_one_letter_code
_entity_poly.pdbx_strand_id
1 'polypeptide(L)'
;MASSSTVPLGFHYETKYVVLSYLGLLSQEKLQEQHLSSPQGVQLDIASQSLDQEILLKVKTEIEEELKSLDKEISEAFTSTGFDRHTSPVFSPANPESSMEDCLAHLGEKVSQELKEPLHKALQMLLSQPVTYQAFRECTLETTVHASGWNKILVPLVLLRQMLLELTRRGQEPLSALLQFGVTYLEDYSAEYIIQQGGWV
;
A
#
# COMPACT_ATOMS: atom_id res chain seq x y z
N MET A 1 -6.78 26.06 -8.53
CA MET A 1 -5.80 25.73 -9.58
C MET A 1 -4.73 24.90 -8.89
N ALA A 2 -4.62 23.61 -9.20
CA ALA A 2 -3.53 22.79 -8.68
C ALA A 2 -2.29 23.15 -9.49
N SER A 3 -1.28 23.73 -8.83
CA SER A 3 0.04 23.89 -9.43
C SER A 3 0.59 22.49 -9.68
N SER A 4 0.64 22.07 -10.94
CA SER A 4 1.30 20.83 -11.34
C SER A 4 2.81 21.04 -11.24
N SER A 5 3.34 20.97 -10.02
CA SER A 5 4.76 20.66 -9.83
C SER A 5 4.87 19.15 -9.94
N THR A 6 5.43 18.67 -11.05
CA THR A 6 5.85 17.27 -11.15
C THR A 6 6.80 17.00 -9.99
N VAL A 7 6.46 16.02 -9.13
CA VAL A 7 7.34 15.60 -8.03
C VAL A 7 8.71 15.17 -8.59
N PRO A 8 9.80 15.29 -7.83
CA PRO A 8 11.10 14.77 -8.26
C PRO A 8 10.98 13.28 -8.60
N LEU A 9 11.63 12.83 -9.67
CA LEU A 9 11.49 11.44 -10.12
C LEU A 9 11.96 10.41 -9.07
N GLY A 10 12.96 10.76 -8.25
CA GLY A 10 13.34 9.93 -7.10
C GLY A 10 12.19 9.71 -6.12
N PHE A 11 11.40 10.75 -5.84
CA PHE A 11 10.23 10.67 -4.99
C PHE A 11 9.14 9.76 -5.59
N HIS A 12 8.98 9.78 -6.92
CA HIS A 12 8.08 8.87 -7.63
C HIS A 12 8.46 7.41 -7.37
N TYR A 13 9.75 7.06 -7.57
CA TYR A 13 10.24 5.70 -7.35
C TYR A 13 10.13 5.26 -5.89
N GLU A 14 10.48 6.12 -4.95
CA GLU A 14 10.33 5.85 -3.52
C GLU A 14 8.86 5.64 -3.14
N THR A 15 7.96 6.48 -3.65
CA THR A 15 6.52 6.35 -3.41
C THR A 15 5.96 5.05 -3.97
N LYS A 16 6.33 4.68 -5.20
CA LYS A 16 5.93 3.42 -5.81
C LYS A 16 6.44 2.21 -5.02
N TYR A 17 7.68 2.27 -4.54
CA TYR A 17 8.23 1.24 -3.65
C TYR A 17 7.47 1.15 -2.33
N VAL A 18 7.21 2.26 -1.64
CA VAL A 18 6.45 2.30 -0.38
C VAL A 18 5.06 1.70 -0.55
N VAL A 19 4.34 2.05 -1.61
CA VAL A 19 3.01 1.50 -1.89
C VAL A 19 3.10 -0.02 -2.09
N LEU A 20 4.05 -0.50 -2.89
CA LEU A 20 4.26 -1.95 -3.10
C LEU A 20 4.62 -2.68 -1.80
N SER A 21 5.57 -2.15 -1.03
CA SER A 21 5.96 -2.72 0.26
C SER A 21 4.78 -2.80 1.22
N TYR A 22 3.97 -1.73 1.32
CA TYR A 22 2.77 -1.72 2.17
C TYR A 22 1.73 -2.77 1.73
N LEU A 23 1.45 -2.86 0.43
CA LEU A 23 0.51 -3.85 -0.10
C LEU A 23 1.02 -5.29 0.10
N GLY A 24 2.34 -5.50 0.08
CA GLY A 24 2.99 -6.78 0.36
C GLY A 24 2.84 -7.28 1.80
N LEU A 25 2.56 -6.40 2.77
CA LEU A 25 2.38 -6.75 4.19
C LEU A 25 1.19 -7.69 4.45
N LEU A 26 0.29 -7.87 3.47
CA LEU A 26 -0.85 -8.80 3.53
C LEU A 26 -0.43 -10.23 3.91
N SER A 27 0.77 -10.63 3.51
CA SER A 27 1.28 -11.99 3.75
C SER A 27 1.83 -12.20 5.17
N GLN A 28 2.19 -11.14 5.91
CA GLN A 28 2.81 -11.25 7.24
C GLN A 28 1.79 -11.33 8.38
N GLU A 29 0.67 -10.60 8.29
CA GLU A 29 -0.34 -10.56 9.36
C GLU A 29 -1.02 -11.92 9.60
N LYS A 30 -1.37 -12.66 8.55
CA LYS A 30 -2.00 -13.99 8.73
C LYS A 30 -1.06 -15.07 9.27
N LEU A 31 0.24 -15.00 8.97
CA LEU A 31 1.21 -15.93 9.57
C LEU A 31 1.30 -15.72 11.10
N GLN A 32 1.17 -14.49 11.56
CA GLN A 32 1.19 -14.18 12.98
C GLN A 32 -0.11 -14.60 13.69
N GLU A 33 -1.28 -14.41 13.07
CA GLU A 33 -2.57 -14.89 13.60
C GLU A 33 -2.69 -16.42 13.62
N GLN A 34 -2.11 -17.11 12.63
CA GLN A 34 -2.09 -18.58 12.55
C GLN A 34 -1.22 -19.21 13.66
N HIS A 35 -0.14 -18.55 14.08
CA HIS A 35 0.70 -19.05 15.17
C HIS A 35 0.07 -18.93 16.57
N LEU A 36 -0.95 -18.07 16.72
CA LEU A 36 -1.62 -17.83 18.01
C LEU A 36 -2.88 -18.68 18.21
N SER A 37 -3.32 -19.43 17.18
CA SER A 37 -4.58 -20.17 17.19
C SER A 37 -4.34 -21.68 17.03
N SER A 38 -4.57 -22.48 18.08
CA SER A 38 -4.50 -23.95 18.04
C SER A 38 -5.71 -24.57 18.78
N PRO A 39 -6.10 -25.83 18.54
CA PRO A 39 -6.96 -26.23 17.45
C PRO A 39 -8.22 -26.91 17.99
N GLN A 40 -9.42 -26.42 17.67
CA GLN A 40 -10.66 -27.19 17.90
C GLN A 40 -11.83 -26.61 17.11
N GLY A 41 -11.93 -27.02 15.84
CA GLY A 41 -13.18 -26.99 15.10
C GLY A 41 -13.01 -26.83 13.60
N VAL A 42 -13.92 -27.47 12.85
CA VAL A 42 -14.50 -26.97 11.59
C VAL A 42 -13.78 -27.35 10.26
N GLN A 43 -14.29 -28.38 9.57
CA GLN A 43 -13.93 -28.70 8.17
C GLN A 43 -14.30 -27.60 7.14
N LEU A 44 -15.23 -26.69 7.47
CA LEU A 44 -15.57 -25.51 6.65
C LEU A 44 -14.47 -24.43 6.66
N ASP A 45 -13.63 -24.45 7.69
CA ASP A 45 -12.55 -23.50 7.92
C ASP A 45 -11.35 -23.81 7.00
N ILE A 46 -11.11 -25.10 6.72
CA ILE A 46 -9.98 -25.55 5.88
C ILE A 46 -10.07 -25.02 4.44
N ALA A 47 -11.25 -25.07 3.82
CA ALA A 47 -11.45 -24.62 2.43
C ALA A 47 -11.37 -23.09 2.29
N SER A 48 -11.85 -22.37 3.32
CA SER A 48 -11.77 -20.91 3.37
C SER A 48 -10.33 -20.44 3.63
N GLN A 49 -9.61 -21.13 4.53
CA GLN A 49 -8.19 -20.90 4.79
C GLN A 49 -7.31 -21.21 3.58
N SER A 50 -7.60 -22.28 2.82
CA SER A 50 -6.83 -22.61 1.62
C SER A 50 -7.01 -21.57 0.52
N LEU A 51 -8.25 -21.08 0.32
CA LEU A 51 -8.53 -20.01 -0.64
C LEU A 51 -7.82 -18.70 -0.24
N ASP A 52 -7.86 -18.36 1.05
CA ASP A 52 -7.15 -17.19 1.56
C ASP A 52 -5.62 -17.31 1.38
N GLN A 53 -5.06 -18.50 1.55
CA GLN A 53 -3.63 -18.75 1.31
C GLN A 53 -3.28 -18.61 -0.18
N GLU A 54 -4.12 -19.11 -1.08
CA GLU A 54 -3.94 -18.97 -2.53
C GLU A 54 -3.99 -17.49 -2.96
N ILE A 55 -4.96 -16.72 -2.43
CA ILE A 55 -5.07 -15.29 -2.68
C ILE A 55 -3.83 -14.55 -2.20
N LEU A 56 -3.34 -14.84 -0.99
CA LEU A 56 -2.14 -14.21 -0.44
C LEU A 56 -0.90 -14.54 -1.28
N LEU A 57 -0.73 -15.80 -1.69
CA LEU A 57 0.37 -16.21 -2.55
C LEU A 57 0.32 -15.50 -3.91
N LYS A 58 -0.88 -15.40 -4.52
CA LYS A 58 -1.07 -14.68 -5.78
C LYS A 58 -0.66 -13.22 -5.65
N VAL A 59 -1.21 -12.51 -4.65
CA VAL A 59 -0.88 -11.10 -4.39
C VAL A 59 0.61 -10.93 -4.14
N LYS A 60 1.23 -11.82 -3.35
CA LYS A 60 2.68 -11.78 -3.10
C LYS A 60 3.48 -11.90 -4.39
N THR A 61 3.14 -12.85 -5.27
CA THR A 61 3.82 -13.02 -6.55
C THR A 61 3.69 -11.79 -7.43
N GLU A 62 2.49 -11.21 -7.55
CA GLU A 62 2.27 -9.99 -8.34
C GLU A 62 3.06 -8.79 -7.77
N ILE A 63 3.12 -8.63 -6.44
CA ILE A 63 3.93 -7.58 -5.78
C ILE A 63 5.42 -7.78 -6.08
N GLU A 64 5.93 -9.01 -6.00
CA GLU A 64 7.34 -9.31 -6.33
C GLU A 64 7.67 -9.02 -7.81
N GLU A 65 6.71 -9.22 -8.72
CA GLU A 65 6.87 -8.88 -10.14
C GLU A 65 6.89 -7.36 -10.36
N GLU A 66 5.99 -6.61 -9.73
CA GLU A 66 5.97 -5.14 -9.79
C GLU A 66 7.24 -4.53 -9.15
N LEU A 67 7.75 -5.10 -8.06
CA LEU A 67 9.02 -4.67 -7.46
C LEU A 67 10.21 -4.90 -8.41
N LYS A 68 10.25 -6.03 -9.13
CA LYS A 68 11.27 -6.29 -10.16
C LYS A 68 11.12 -5.31 -11.34
N SER A 69 9.89 -5.00 -11.73
CA SER A 69 9.59 -4.03 -12.78
C SER A 69 10.08 -2.63 -12.39
N LEU A 70 9.85 -2.20 -11.16
CA LEU A 70 10.35 -0.95 -10.61
C LEU A 70 11.88 -0.88 -10.60
N ASP A 71 12.56 -1.97 -10.21
CA ASP A 71 14.02 -2.03 -10.23
C ASP A 71 14.60 -1.84 -11.64
N LYS A 72 13.94 -2.46 -12.63
CA LYS A 72 14.26 -2.29 -14.05
C LYS A 72 14.00 -0.84 -14.50
N GLU A 73 12.86 -0.26 -14.14
CA GLU A 73 12.50 1.12 -14.47
C GLU A 73 13.54 2.12 -13.94
N ILE A 74 13.97 1.96 -12.69
CA ILE A 74 15.02 2.78 -12.08
C ILE A 74 16.35 2.61 -12.82
N SER A 75 16.74 1.37 -13.11
CA SER A 75 18.00 1.06 -13.79
C SER A 75 18.06 1.66 -15.20
N GLU A 76 16.95 1.62 -15.95
CA GLU A 76 16.84 2.21 -17.27
C GLU A 76 16.86 3.75 -17.21
N ALA A 77 16.23 4.34 -16.19
CA ALA A 77 16.17 5.78 -15.99
C ALA A 77 17.47 6.39 -15.42
N PHE A 78 18.40 5.59 -14.88
CA PHE A 78 19.63 6.09 -14.27
C PHE A 78 20.43 7.00 -15.20
N THR A 79 20.56 6.61 -16.47
CA THR A 79 21.35 7.36 -17.47
C THR A 79 20.80 8.75 -17.78
N SER A 80 19.49 8.95 -17.66
CA SER A 80 18.82 10.22 -17.95
C SER A 80 18.57 11.07 -16.71
N THR A 81 18.45 10.45 -15.55
CA THR A 81 17.99 11.12 -14.32
C THR A 81 19.06 11.23 -13.24
N GLY A 82 20.09 10.37 -13.30
CA GLY A 82 21.12 10.25 -12.28
C GLY A 82 20.62 9.70 -10.94
N PHE A 83 19.36 9.25 -10.84
CA PHE A 83 18.82 8.70 -9.60
C PHE A 83 19.39 7.30 -9.32
N ASP A 84 20.18 7.17 -8.25
CA ASP A 84 20.73 5.91 -7.76
C ASP A 84 19.99 5.42 -6.52
N ARG A 85 19.28 4.28 -6.64
CA ARG A 85 18.58 3.66 -5.51
C ARG A 85 19.49 3.31 -4.34
N HIS A 86 20.79 3.08 -4.56
CA HIS A 86 21.75 2.78 -3.50
C HIS A 86 22.06 3.98 -2.60
N THR A 87 21.69 5.18 -3.05
CA THR A 87 21.83 6.42 -2.28
C THR A 87 20.52 6.85 -1.60
N SER A 88 19.39 6.24 -1.98
CA SER A 88 18.10 6.54 -1.37
C SER A 88 17.98 5.81 -0.04
N PRO A 89 17.60 6.52 1.04
CA PRO A 89 17.46 5.91 2.36
C PRO A 89 16.22 4.98 2.43
N VAL A 90 15.30 5.08 1.47
CA VAL A 90 14.13 4.19 1.35
C VAL A 90 14.55 2.82 0.82
N PHE A 91 15.37 2.79 -0.24
CA PHE A 91 15.85 1.55 -0.85
C PHE A 91 17.10 0.98 -0.16
N SER A 92 17.87 1.82 0.54
CA SER A 92 19.13 1.47 1.22
C SER A 92 19.18 2.17 2.59
N PRO A 93 18.40 1.70 3.56
CA PRO A 93 18.34 2.32 4.89
C PRO A 93 19.68 2.24 5.62
N ALA A 94 20.04 3.31 6.33
CA ALA A 94 21.30 3.40 7.08
C ALA A 94 21.35 2.41 8.25
N ASN A 95 20.20 2.05 8.80
CA ASN A 95 20.07 1.03 9.83
C ASN A 95 19.24 -0.16 9.32
N PRO A 96 19.86 -1.32 9.06
CA PRO A 96 19.14 -2.50 8.58
C PRO A 96 18.21 -3.12 9.63
N GLU A 97 18.33 -2.73 10.90
CA GLU A 97 17.43 -3.18 11.98
C GLU A 97 16.14 -2.35 12.08
N SER A 98 16.08 -1.17 11.45
CA SER A 98 14.84 -0.38 11.34
C SER A 98 14.21 -0.61 9.97
N SER A 99 13.31 -1.59 9.88
CA SER A 99 12.57 -1.87 8.65
C SER A 99 11.44 -0.86 8.48
N MET A 100 11.37 -0.21 7.30
CA MET A 100 10.25 0.65 6.94
C MET A 100 8.94 -0.14 6.89
N GLU A 101 9.01 -1.40 6.48
CA GLU A 101 7.88 -2.32 6.44
C GLU A 101 7.27 -2.52 7.83
N ASP A 102 8.10 -2.69 8.86
CA ASP A 102 7.63 -2.81 10.25
C ASP A 102 6.97 -1.51 10.75
N CYS A 103 7.55 -0.35 10.43
CA CYS A 103 6.95 0.96 10.75
C CYS A 103 5.61 1.14 10.06
N LEU A 104 5.54 0.81 8.77
CA LEU A 104 4.34 0.88 7.95
C LEU A 104 3.25 -0.07 8.45
N ALA A 105 3.61 -1.29 8.84
CA ALA A 105 2.69 -2.26 9.42
C ALA A 105 2.09 -1.72 10.72
N HIS A 106 2.93 -1.24 11.64
CA HIS A 106 2.47 -0.69 12.91
C HIS A 106 1.55 0.53 12.74
N LEU A 107 1.95 1.49 11.89
CA LEU A 107 1.14 2.68 11.62
C LEU A 107 -0.16 2.34 10.89
N GLY A 108 -0.11 1.39 9.95
CA GLY A 108 -1.28 0.90 9.22
C GLY A 108 -2.29 0.23 10.13
N GLU A 109 -1.84 -0.61 11.06
CA GLU A 109 -2.69 -1.24 12.07
C GLU A 109 -3.32 -0.18 12.99
N LYS A 110 -2.52 0.75 13.49
CA LYS A 110 -3.01 1.87 14.30
C LYS A 110 -4.11 2.66 13.58
N VAL A 111 -3.89 3.04 12.32
CA VAL A 111 -4.90 3.77 11.52
C VAL A 111 -6.15 2.92 11.28
N SER A 112 -5.99 1.61 11.05
CA SER A 112 -7.11 0.68 10.87
C SER A 112 -7.99 0.59 12.13
N GLN A 113 -7.39 0.65 13.32
CA GLN A 113 -8.12 0.66 14.59
C GLN A 113 -8.75 2.02 14.90
N GLU A 114 -7.99 3.10 14.75
CA GLU A 114 -8.45 4.47 15.09
C GLU A 114 -9.56 4.95 14.15
N LEU A 115 -9.51 4.58 12.86
CA LEU A 115 -10.45 5.04 11.83
C LEU A 115 -11.37 3.92 11.33
N LYS A 116 -11.61 2.90 12.17
CA LYS A 116 -12.35 1.68 11.80
C LYS A 116 -13.67 1.98 11.07
N GLU A 117 -14.50 2.86 11.62
CA GLU A 117 -15.80 3.20 11.05
C GLU A 117 -15.69 3.96 9.71
N PRO A 118 -14.95 5.10 9.61
CA PRO A 118 -14.72 5.77 8.34
C PRO A 118 -14.14 4.87 7.24
N LEU A 119 -13.13 4.07 7.57
CA LEU A 119 -12.48 3.16 6.62
C LEU A 119 -13.45 2.09 6.13
N HIS A 120 -14.21 1.46 7.03
CA HIS A 120 -15.20 0.46 6.66
C HIS A 120 -16.26 1.03 5.71
N LYS A 121 -16.77 2.24 6.02
CA LYS A 121 -17.74 2.93 5.16
C LYS A 121 -17.16 3.21 3.77
N ALA A 122 -15.95 3.77 3.70
CA ALA A 122 -15.28 4.05 2.43
C ALA A 122 -15.07 2.78 1.61
N LEU A 123 -14.60 1.69 2.23
CA LEU A 123 -14.42 0.40 1.57
C LEU A 123 -15.74 -0.13 0.97
N GLN A 124 -16.84 -0.08 1.73
CA GLN A 124 -18.15 -0.52 1.22
C GLN A 124 -18.59 0.28 -0.02
N MET A 125 -18.43 1.60 0.01
CA MET A 125 -18.74 2.46 -1.15
C MET A 125 -17.88 2.09 -2.36
N LEU A 126 -16.57 1.94 -2.16
CA LEU A 126 -15.62 1.60 -3.23
C LEU A 126 -15.88 0.24 -3.87
N LEU A 127 -16.34 -0.73 -3.10
CA LEU A 127 -16.61 -2.09 -3.57
C LEU A 127 -18.03 -2.31 -4.10
N SER A 128 -18.93 -1.34 -3.93
CA SER A 128 -20.32 -1.40 -4.39
C SER A 128 -20.48 -1.14 -5.89
N GLN A 129 -19.44 -0.60 -6.53
CA GLN A 129 -19.43 -0.16 -7.92
C GLN A 129 -18.08 -0.50 -8.58
N PRO A 130 -17.95 -0.39 -9.92
CA PRO A 130 -16.67 -0.55 -10.59
C PRO A 130 -15.60 0.39 -10.01
N VAL A 131 -14.42 -0.16 -9.79
CA VAL A 131 -13.30 0.54 -9.15
C VAL A 131 -12.74 1.58 -10.11
N THR A 132 -12.73 2.85 -9.69
CA THR A 132 -12.20 3.98 -10.46
C THR A 132 -11.32 4.87 -9.57
N TYR A 133 -10.34 5.54 -10.17
CA TYR A 133 -9.49 6.47 -9.44
C TYR A 133 -10.29 7.62 -8.81
N GLN A 134 -11.31 8.12 -9.53
CA GLN A 134 -12.16 9.19 -9.02
C GLN A 134 -12.88 8.79 -7.73
N ALA A 135 -13.53 7.62 -7.72
CA ALA A 135 -14.22 7.13 -6.53
C ALA A 135 -13.24 6.88 -5.38
N PHE A 136 -12.08 6.27 -5.67
CA PHE A 136 -11.01 6.06 -4.70
C PHE A 136 -10.55 7.37 -4.06
N ARG A 137 -10.23 8.38 -4.88
CA ARG A 137 -9.78 9.69 -4.43
C ARG A 137 -10.83 10.37 -3.54
N GLU A 138 -12.08 10.42 -3.99
CA GLU A 138 -13.17 11.07 -3.24
C GLU A 138 -13.39 10.39 -1.88
N CYS A 139 -13.47 9.06 -1.85
CA CYS A 139 -13.62 8.30 -0.59
C CYS A 139 -12.41 8.50 0.34
N THR A 140 -11.20 8.55 -0.23
CA THR A 140 -9.97 8.77 0.55
C THR A 140 -9.97 10.16 1.17
N LEU A 141 -10.28 11.22 0.39
CA LEU A 141 -10.36 12.59 0.90
C LEU A 141 -11.39 12.70 2.03
N GLU A 142 -12.59 12.14 1.86
CA GLU A 142 -13.60 12.09 2.91
C GLU A 142 -13.12 11.35 4.16
N THR A 143 -12.36 10.26 4.01
CA THR A 143 -11.84 9.50 5.15
C THR A 143 -10.72 10.26 5.87
N THR A 144 -9.85 10.96 5.13
CA THR A 144 -8.71 11.69 5.72
C THR A 144 -9.11 12.86 6.61
N VAL A 145 -10.35 13.36 6.54
CA VAL A 145 -10.84 14.40 7.47
C VAL A 145 -10.83 13.93 8.93
N HIS A 146 -10.85 12.61 9.14
CA HIS A 146 -10.80 11.98 10.45
C HIS A 146 -9.36 11.69 10.93
N ALA A 147 -8.34 11.99 10.12
CA ALA A 147 -6.94 11.72 10.40
C ALA A 147 -6.10 13.00 10.45
N SER A 148 -4.91 12.91 11.04
CA SER A 148 -3.93 14.01 11.09
C SER A 148 -2.50 13.51 10.88
N GLY A 149 -1.62 14.38 10.38
CA GLY A 149 -0.21 14.05 10.14
C GLY A 149 -0.03 12.81 9.27
N TRP A 150 0.89 11.94 9.66
CA TRP A 150 1.18 10.67 8.96
C TRP A 150 -0.04 9.76 8.82
N ASN A 151 -1.01 9.79 9.74
CA ASN A 151 -2.21 8.98 9.62
C ASN A 151 -2.98 9.29 8.32
N LYS A 152 -2.96 10.55 7.83
CA LYS A 152 -3.58 10.91 6.53
C LYS A 152 -2.91 10.22 5.35
N ILE A 153 -1.60 9.97 5.44
CA ILE A 153 -0.81 9.30 4.41
C ILE A 153 -1.12 7.79 4.39
N LEU A 154 -1.40 7.22 5.56
CA LEU A 154 -1.72 5.80 5.70
C LEU A 154 -3.16 5.46 5.28
N VAL A 155 -4.12 6.40 5.36
CA VAL A 155 -5.52 6.17 4.91
C VAL A 155 -5.62 5.58 3.50
N PRO A 156 -5.04 6.18 2.43
CA PRO A 156 -5.09 5.60 1.10
C PRO A 156 -4.45 4.20 1.06
N LEU A 157 -3.34 4.00 1.76
CA LEU A 157 -2.62 2.72 1.80
C LEU A 157 -3.48 1.60 2.41
N VAL A 158 -4.13 1.87 3.55
CA VAL A 158 -5.04 0.94 4.22
C VAL A 158 -6.22 0.58 3.30
N LEU A 159 -6.83 1.57 2.64
CA LEU A 159 -7.94 1.33 1.72
C LEU A 159 -7.53 0.49 0.51
N LEU A 160 -6.40 0.82 -0.13
CA LEU A 160 -5.88 0.06 -1.28
C LEU A 160 -5.60 -1.40 -0.91
N ARG A 161 -5.02 -1.63 0.28
CA ARG A 161 -4.73 -2.97 0.78
C ARG A 161 -6.02 -3.79 1.00
N GLN A 162 -7.05 -3.20 1.59
CA GLN A 162 -8.35 -3.84 1.79
C GLN A 162 -9.06 -4.12 0.44
N MET A 163 -9.00 -3.18 -0.49
CA MET A 163 -9.53 -3.35 -1.84
C MET A 163 -8.81 -4.45 -2.60
N LEU A 164 -7.47 -4.49 -2.56
CA LEU A 164 -6.65 -5.52 -3.19
C LEU A 164 -7.10 -6.91 -2.75
N LEU A 165 -7.20 -7.13 -1.44
CA LEU A 165 -7.61 -8.42 -0.90
C LEU A 165 -9.02 -8.83 -1.36
N GLU A 166 -9.97 -7.91 -1.29
CA GLU A 166 -11.38 -8.20 -1.57
C GLU A 166 -11.68 -8.35 -3.08
N LEU A 167 -11.00 -7.58 -3.93
CA LEU A 167 -11.13 -7.71 -5.38
C LEU A 167 -10.45 -8.98 -5.88
N THR A 168 -9.28 -9.34 -5.35
CA THR A 168 -8.62 -10.62 -5.69
C THR A 168 -9.47 -11.81 -5.23
N ARG A 169 -10.13 -11.72 -4.07
CA ARG A 169 -11.10 -12.73 -3.63
C ARG A 169 -12.28 -12.89 -4.59
N ARG A 170 -12.68 -11.81 -5.28
CA ARG A 170 -13.70 -11.84 -6.35
C ARG A 170 -13.15 -12.33 -7.69
N GLY A 171 -11.91 -12.81 -7.73
CA GLY A 171 -11.25 -13.33 -8.94
C GLY A 171 -10.69 -12.26 -9.87
N GLN A 172 -10.54 -11.02 -9.41
CA GLN A 172 -9.96 -9.92 -10.20
C GLN A 172 -8.43 -9.86 -10.03
N GLU A 173 -7.78 -9.06 -10.87
CA GLU A 173 -6.34 -8.77 -10.82
C GLU A 173 -6.12 -7.25 -10.67
N PRO A 174 -6.39 -6.70 -9.47
CA PRO A 174 -6.52 -5.26 -9.31
C PRO A 174 -5.17 -4.54 -9.06
N LEU A 175 -4.07 -5.28 -8.85
CA LEU A 175 -2.84 -4.73 -8.29
C LEU A 175 -2.32 -3.53 -9.09
N SER A 176 -2.16 -3.67 -10.40
CA SER A 176 -1.60 -2.61 -11.25
C SER A 176 -2.42 -1.31 -11.18
N ALA A 177 -3.75 -1.41 -11.22
CA ALA A 177 -4.63 -0.26 -11.10
C ALA A 177 -4.57 0.38 -9.71
N LEU A 178 -4.58 -0.44 -8.65
CA LEU A 178 -4.49 0.04 -7.27
C LEU A 178 -3.13 0.67 -6.94
N LEU A 179 -2.04 0.12 -7.49
CA LEU A 179 -0.71 0.71 -7.40
C LEU A 179 -0.70 2.10 -8.03
N GLN A 180 -1.25 2.24 -9.25
CA GLN A 180 -1.36 3.53 -9.92
C GLN A 180 -2.19 4.52 -9.08
N PHE A 181 -3.31 4.08 -8.51
CA PHE A 181 -4.15 4.94 -7.67
C PHE A 181 -3.39 5.45 -6.44
N GLY A 182 -2.65 4.57 -5.77
CA GLY A 182 -1.85 4.93 -4.60
C GLY A 182 -0.75 5.92 -4.93
N VAL A 183 0.04 5.64 -5.97
CA VAL A 183 1.13 6.54 -6.39
C VAL A 183 0.56 7.90 -6.80
N THR A 184 -0.42 7.94 -7.71
CA THR A 184 -1.01 9.21 -8.16
C THR A 184 -1.62 9.99 -7.00
N TYR A 185 -2.35 9.35 -6.09
CA TYR A 185 -2.92 10.04 -4.95
C TYR A 185 -1.84 10.62 -4.02
N LEU A 186 -0.81 9.84 -3.69
CA LEU A 186 0.25 10.28 -2.80
C LEU A 186 1.07 11.42 -3.43
N GLU A 187 1.31 11.38 -4.73
CA GLU A 187 1.99 12.46 -5.44
C GLU A 187 1.17 13.75 -5.49
N ASP A 188 -0.13 13.65 -5.80
CA ASP A 188 -0.99 14.82 -5.95
C ASP A 188 -1.38 15.48 -4.62
N TYR A 189 -1.57 14.68 -3.55
CA TYR A 189 -2.18 15.15 -2.30
C TYR A 189 -1.26 15.08 -1.08
N SER A 190 -0.19 14.27 -1.13
CA SER A 190 0.64 13.97 0.03
C SER A 190 2.11 14.37 -0.13
N ALA A 191 2.58 14.57 -1.36
CA ALA A 191 3.99 14.78 -1.64
C ALA A 191 4.58 15.98 -0.90
N GLU A 192 3.88 17.12 -0.89
CA GLU A 192 4.35 18.32 -0.18
C GLU A 192 4.58 18.02 1.31
N TYR A 193 3.63 17.36 1.97
CA TYR A 193 3.75 17.00 3.38
C TYR A 193 4.92 16.04 3.61
N ILE A 194 5.02 14.96 2.83
CA ILE A 194 6.06 13.94 2.98
C ILE A 194 7.45 14.56 2.79
N ILE A 195 7.63 15.38 1.76
CA ILE A 195 8.90 16.07 1.48
C ILE A 195 9.25 17.03 2.62
N GLN A 196 8.27 17.77 3.16
CA GLN A 196 8.49 18.65 4.33
C GLN A 196 8.88 17.87 5.59
N GLN A 197 8.46 16.61 5.73
CA GLN A 197 8.87 15.73 6.83
C GLN A 197 10.25 15.08 6.61
N GLY A 198 10.92 15.34 5.49
CA GLY A 198 12.23 14.76 5.17
C GLY A 198 12.18 13.56 4.22
N GLY A 199 11.02 13.27 3.63
CA GLY A 199 10.81 12.11 2.75
C GLY A 199 10.08 10.98 3.46
N TRP A 200 10.29 9.76 2.98
CA TRP A 200 9.63 8.55 3.49
C TRP A 200 10.35 7.88 4.69
N VAL A 201 11.49 8.43 5.13
CA VAL A 201 12.36 7.86 6.18
C VAL A 201 12.34 8.62 7.49
#